data_AF-A0A6P2DIX1-F1
#
_entry.id   AF-A0A6P2DIX1-F1
#
_cell.length_a   1.000
_cell.length_b   1.000
_cell.length_c   1.000
_cell.angle_alpha   90.00
_cell.angle_beta   90.00
_cell.angle_gamma   90.00
#
_symmetry.space_group_name_H-M   'P 1'
#
loop_
_entity.id
_entity.type
_entity.pdbx_description
1 polymer ?
#
loop_
_entity_poly.entity_id
_entity_poly.type
_entity_poly.pdbx_seq_one_letter_code
_entity_poly.pdbx_strand_id
1 'polypeptide(L)'
;MSDETKGGVPPPRYRDGEGHHRLIMDEQEWLARPAMWGVDELPAEVRERKLNLFGFYHQTRLAQFIPCEVCRRSFQEMISEECAVFGGTAEELRQRYTDSHPTGAPRCAGWGLWGASINYARGIMCSAEARNQTWNVLLDITHFSAPSVRWTSDWKSWELALVLDLIGPNPFRPISFFPEWQTDTTTSLARGMYESRDFSAMPILADALQDAGCDNTDILNHCRETSLPHVRGCWVVDLVLGKQ
;
A
#
# COMPACT_ATOMS: atom_id res chain seq x y z
N MET A 1 0.42 -30.55 22.40
CA MET A 1 -0.18 -31.01 21.13
C MET A 1 -1.43 -30.20 20.90
N SER A 2 -1.35 -29.16 20.09
CA SER A 2 -2.48 -28.28 19.76
C SER A 2 -2.42 -27.91 18.28
N ASP A 3 -3.38 -28.45 17.53
CA ASP A 3 -3.98 -27.93 16.30
C ASP A 3 -3.06 -27.50 15.13
N GLU A 4 -1.97 -28.25 14.87
CA GLU A 4 -1.04 -28.01 13.74
C GLU A 4 -1.54 -28.48 12.36
N THR A 5 -2.84 -28.77 12.18
CA THR A 5 -3.36 -29.41 10.96
C THR A 5 -4.36 -28.61 10.13
N LYS A 6 -4.57 -27.32 10.41
CA LYS A 6 -5.34 -26.44 9.51
C LYS A 6 -4.38 -25.66 8.63
N GLY A 7 -4.41 -25.93 7.32
CA GLY A 7 -3.48 -25.43 6.29
C GLY A 7 -3.51 -23.92 6.03
N GLY A 8 -3.24 -23.11 7.04
CA GLY A 8 -2.82 -21.72 6.90
C GLY A 8 -1.29 -21.61 7.04
N VAL A 9 -0.69 -20.63 6.37
CA VAL A 9 0.72 -20.29 6.56
C VAL A 9 0.92 -19.90 8.03
N PRO A 10 1.82 -20.55 8.79
CA PRO A 10 2.04 -20.19 10.19
C PRO A 10 2.67 -18.79 10.28
N PRO A 11 2.33 -18.00 11.31
CA PRO A 11 2.86 -16.66 11.45
C PRO A 11 4.38 -16.66 11.57
N PRO A 12 5.07 -15.60 11.11
CA PRO A 12 6.52 -15.58 11.07
C PRO A 12 7.12 -15.64 12.49
N ARG A 13 8.10 -16.53 12.67
CA ARG A 13 8.77 -16.81 13.95
C ARG A 13 10.27 -16.62 13.81
N TYR A 14 10.93 -16.11 14.84
CA TYR A 14 12.38 -16.15 14.95
C TYR A 14 12.81 -17.10 16.07
N ARG A 15 14.06 -17.57 16.01
CA ARG A 15 14.65 -18.39 17.05
C ARG A 15 15.49 -17.50 17.95
N ASP A 16 15.14 -17.42 19.24
CA ASP A 16 15.93 -16.65 20.19
C ASP A 16 17.27 -17.34 20.52
N GLY A 17 18.15 -16.64 21.26
CA GLY A 17 19.45 -17.17 21.67
C GLY A 17 19.38 -18.39 22.59
N GLU A 18 18.19 -18.77 23.07
CA GLU A 18 17.93 -19.94 23.90
C GLU A 18 17.30 -21.09 23.10
N GLY A 19 17.08 -20.90 21.79
CA GLY A 19 16.57 -21.92 20.89
C GLY A 19 15.05 -22.03 20.84
N HIS A 20 14.31 -21.17 21.54
CA HIS A 20 12.86 -21.11 21.51
C HIS A 20 12.36 -20.40 20.25
N HIS A 21 11.26 -20.92 19.67
CA HIS A 21 10.55 -20.23 18.60
C HIS A 21 9.64 -19.17 19.21
N ARG A 22 9.96 -17.89 19.01
CA ARG A 22 9.10 -16.76 19.41
C ARG A 22 8.39 -16.18 18.20
N LEU A 23 7.16 -15.69 18.40
CA LEU A 23 6.50 -14.82 17.43
C LEU A 23 7.34 -13.55 17.28
N ILE A 24 7.51 -13.05 16.05
CA ILE A 24 8.25 -11.82 15.80
C ILE A 24 7.57 -10.62 16.48
N MET A 25 6.24 -10.66 16.67
CA MET A 25 5.43 -9.68 17.39
C MET A 25 4.05 -10.28 17.73
N ASP A 26 3.26 -9.61 18.59
CA ASP A 26 1.86 -9.97 18.87
C ASP A 26 0.85 -9.02 18.17
N GLU A 27 -0.45 -9.35 18.28
CA GLU A 27 -1.56 -8.59 17.66
C GLU A 27 -1.64 -7.13 18.13
N GLN A 28 -1.33 -6.86 19.41
CA GLN A 28 -1.33 -5.50 19.93
C GLN A 28 -0.13 -4.70 19.41
N GLU A 29 1.04 -5.33 19.32
CA GLU A 29 2.25 -4.71 18.76
C GLU A 29 2.08 -4.41 17.26
N TRP A 30 1.42 -5.29 16.51
CA TRP A 30 1.05 -5.06 15.10
C TRP A 30 0.16 -3.82 14.93
N LEU A 31 -0.94 -3.75 15.69
CA LEU A 31 -1.87 -2.63 15.63
C LEU A 31 -1.25 -1.31 16.14
N ALA A 32 -0.24 -1.38 17.00
CA ALA A 32 0.43 -0.23 17.58
C ALA A 32 1.60 0.32 16.73
N ARG A 33 2.08 -0.41 15.72
CA ARG A 33 3.22 0.00 14.87
C ARG A 33 2.87 0.10 13.38
N PRO A 34 1.96 1.01 12.96
CA PRO A 34 1.72 1.20 11.54
C PRO A 34 2.89 1.93 10.89
N ALA A 35 3.70 1.15 10.17
CA ALA A 35 4.61 1.51 9.09
C ALA A 35 4.78 0.26 8.20
N MET A 36 5.49 0.36 7.05
CA MET A 36 5.75 -0.68 6.03
C MET A 36 6.11 -2.10 6.52
N TRP A 37 6.46 -2.27 7.79
CA TRP A 37 6.86 -3.54 8.41
C TRP A 37 5.88 -4.68 8.12
N GLY A 38 4.59 -4.37 8.04
CA GLY A 38 3.60 -5.38 7.75
C GLY A 38 3.61 -5.95 6.34
N VAL A 39 4.14 -5.17 5.39
CA VAL A 39 4.20 -5.58 3.99
C VAL A 39 5.43 -6.45 3.72
N ASP A 40 6.56 -6.17 4.41
CA ASP A 40 7.81 -6.90 4.21
C ASP A 40 7.70 -8.39 4.60
N GLU A 41 6.81 -8.71 5.55
CA GLU A 41 6.54 -10.07 6.03
C GLU A 41 5.52 -10.84 5.16
N LEU A 42 4.96 -10.22 4.11
CA LEU A 42 4.01 -10.89 3.21
C LEU A 42 4.68 -11.99 2.37
N PRO A 43 3.92 -13.02 1.93
CA PRO A 43 4.38 -14.00 0.96
C PRO A 43 4.96 -13.32 -0.29
N ALA A 44 6.05 -13.86 -0.83
CA ALA A 44 6.80 -13.24 -1.93
C ALA A 44 5.95 -12.97 -3.17
N GLU A 45 4.95 -13.82 -3.40
CA GLU A 45 4.02 -13.81 -4.52
C GLU A 45 3.13 -12.55 -4.52
N VAL A 46 2.73 -12.09 -3.33
CA VAL A 46 1.78 -10.98 -3.15
C VAL A 46 2.48 -9.70 -2.67
N ARG A 47 3.64 -9.85 -2.03
CA ARG A 47 4.41 -8.79 -1.38
C ARG A 47 4.75 -7.66 -2.32
N GLU A 48 5.25 -7.94 -3.52
CA GLU A 48 5.66 -6.89 -4.45
C GLU A 48 4.48 -6.01 -4.89
N ARG A 49 3.34 -6.63 -5.21
CA ARG A 49 2.12 -5.92 -5.59
C ARG A 49 1.61 -5.05 -4.44
N LYS A 50 1.54 -5.59 -3.21
CA LYS A 50 1.08 -4.84 -2.03
C LYS A 50 2.05 -3.73 -1.64
N LEU A 51 3.37 -3.94 -1.76
CA LEU A 51 4.40 -2.90 -1.58
C LEU A 51 4.23 -1.77 -2.60
N ASN A 52 3.92 -2.09 -3.85
CA ASN A 52 3.66 -1.08 -4.87
C ASN A 52 2.39 -0.29 -4.54
N LEU A 53 1.28 -0.95 -4.20
CA LEU A 53 0.04 -0.24 -3.83
C LEU A 53 0.23 0.65 -2.60
N PHE A 54 0.83 0.13 -1.54
CA PHE A 54 1.14 0.91 -0.34
C PHE A 54 2.05 2.09 -0.68
N GLY A 55 3.13 1.83 -1.42
CA GLY A 55 4.06 2.86 -1.88
C GLY A 55 3.36 3.95 -2.68
N PHE A 56 2.47 3.59 -3.60
CA PHE A 56 1.72 4.52 -4.43
C PHE A 56 0.82 5.44 -3.58
N TYR A 57 -0.04 4.87 -2.73
CA TYR A 57 -0.98 5.66 -1.91
C TYR A 57 -0.23 6.56 -0.92
N HIS A 58 0.84 6.06 -0.32
CA HIS A 58 1.65 6.83 0.61
C HIS A 58 2.45 7.94 -0.08
N GLN A 59 3.12 7.65 -1.19
CA GLN A 59 3.84 8.66 -1.97
C GLN A 59 2.88 9.73 -2.51
N THR A 60 1.69 9.35 -2.99
CA THR A 60 0.64 10.28 -3.44
C THR A 60 0.22 11.22 -2.32
N ARG A 61 0.02 10.68 -1.10
CA ARG A 61 -0.33 11.51 0.07
C ARG A 61 0.82 12.43 0.49
N LEU A 62 2.07 12.00 0.43
CA LEU A 62 3.20 12.87 0.76
C LEU A 62 3.45 13.93 -0.32
N ALA A 63 3.20 13.61 -1.60
CA ALA A 63 3.44 14.51 -2.72
C ALA A 63 2.69 15.85 -2.58
N GLN A 64 1.55 15.88 -1.89
CA GLN A 64 0.81 17.12 -1.65
C GLN A 64 1.64 18.18 -0.89
N PHE A 65 2.65 17.76 -0.12
CA PHE A 65 3.54 18.65 0.63
C PHE A 65 4.73 19.16 -0.17
N ILE A 66 4.91 18.72 -1.43
CA ILE A 66 5.95 19.26 -2.32
C ILE A 66 5.65 20.75 -2.56
N PRO A 67 6.52 21.69 -2.13
CA PRO A 67 6.19 23.12 -2.24
C PRO A 67 6.14 23.63 -3.68
N CYS A 68 6.99 23.09 -4.55
CA CYS A 68 7.00 23.44 -5.97
C CYS A 68 5.83 22.77 -6.70
N GLU A 69 4.90 23.58 -7.19
CA GLU A 69 3.71 23.09 -7.90
C GLU A 69 4.07 22.27 -9.15
N VAL A 70 5.10 22.67 -9.88
CA VAL A 70 5.55 21.96 -11.08
C VAL A 70 6.08 20.57 -10.71
N CYS A 71 7.01 20.50 -9.74
CA CYS A 71 7.54 19.23 -9.23
C CYS A 71 6.40 18.36 -8.64
N ARG A 72 5.41 18.94 -7.97
CA ARG A 72 4.24 18.23 -7.41
C ARG A 72 3.41 17.55 -8.50
N ARG A 73 3.00 18.32 -9.51
CA ARG A 73 2.18 17.81 -10.63
C ARG A 73 2.91 16.73 -11.40
N SER A 74 4.15 16.98 -11.80
CA SER A 74 4.95 16.00 -12.54
C SER A 74 5.15 14.72 -11.74
N PHE A 75 5.36 14.81 -10.41
CA PHE A 75 5.51 13.62 -9.59
C PHE A 75 4.22 12.79 -9.54
N GLN A 76 3.06 13.43 -9.38
CA GLN A 76 1.75 12.75 -9.41
C GLN A 76 1.46 12.07 -10.75
N GLU A 77 2.00 12.59 -11.86
CA GLU A 77 1.89 11.98 -13.20
C GLU A 77 2.88 10.82 -13.43
N MET A 78 3.98 10.77 -12.68
CA MET A 78 5.04 9.78 -12.87
C MET A 78 4.83 8.48 -12.10
N ILE A 79 4.16 8.53 -10.94
CA ILE A 79 3.88 7.36 -10.11
C ILE A 79 2.56 6.70 -10.54
N SER A 80 2.46 5.37 -10.47
CA SER A 80 1.22 4.65 -10.73
C SER A 80 0.95 3.56 -9.68
N GLU A 81 -0.29 3.07 -9.62
CA GLU A 81 -0.68 1.97 -8.73
C GLU A 81 0.02 0.66 -9.09
N GLU A 82 0.24 0.41 -10.39
CA GLU A 82 0.98 -0.76 -10.89
C GLU A 82 2.47 -0.66 -10.56
N CYS A 83 2.99 0.56 -10.46
CA CYS A 83 4.40 0.84 -10.32
C CYS A 83 4.59 2.09 -9.45
N ALA A 84 4.83 1.91 -8.16
CA ALA A 84 5.12 3.01 -7.22
C ALA A 84 6.55 3.56 -7.35
N VAL A 85 7.03 3.60 -8.59
CA VAL A 85 8.28 4.22 -9.03
C VAL A 85 8.00 5.02 -10.30
N PHE A 86 8.97 5.82 -10.71
CA PHE A 86 8.82 6.76 -11.81
C PHE A 86 8.68 6.06 -13.17
N GLY A 87 7.69 6.48 -13.97
CA GLY A 87 7.55 6.05 -15.36
C GLY A 87 8.42 6.84 -16.35
N GLY A 88 8.80 6.20 -17.46
CA GLY A 88 9.52 6.81 -18.58
C GLY A 88 11.02 6.48 -18.64
N THR A 89 11.64 6.81 -19.77
CA THR A 89 13.09 6.67 -20.00
C THR A 89 13.88 7.77 -19.30
N ALA A 90 15.17 7.54 -19.08
CA ALA A 90 16.05 8.52 -18.44
C ALA A 90 16.13 9.85 -19.20
N GLU A 91 15.99 9.83 -20.52
CA GLU A 91 16.02 11.04 -21.34
C GLU A 91 14.70 11.80 -21.27
N GLU A 92 13.56 11.10 -21.33
CA GLU A 92 12.24 11.72 -21.13
C GLU A 92 12.14 12.38 -19.75
N LEU A 93 12.63 11.72 -18.70
CA LEU A 93 12.64 12.25 -17.34
C LEU A 93 13.54 13.48 -17.21
N ARG A 94 14.72 13.47 -17.84
CA ARG A 94 15.61 14.64 -17.88
C ARG A 94 14.95 15.79 -18.63
N GLN A 95 14.36 15.52 -19.80
CA GLN A 95 13.71 16.55 -20.61
C GLN A 95 12.55 17.18 -19.86
N ARG A 96 11.66 16.38 -19.25
CA ARG A 96 10.56 16.89 -18.41
C ARG A 96 11.06 17.79 -17.28
N TYR A 97 12.15 17.41 -16.61
CA TYR A 97 12.75 18.25 -15.57
C TYR A 97 13.25 19.59 -16.13
N THR A 98 13.96 19.57 -17.25
CA THR A 98 14.48 20.75 -17.93
C THR A 98 13.36 21.68 -18.38
N ASP A 99 12.33 21.13 -19.03
CA ASP A 99 11.15 21.89 -19.48
C ASP A 99 10.39 22.53 -18.32
N SER A 100 10.34 21.83 -17.19
CA SER A 100 9.71 22.28 -15.95
C SER A 100 10.51 23.37 -15.22
N HIS A 101 11.80 23.54 -15.52
CA HIS A 101 12.70 24.49 -14.85
C HIS A 101 13.58 25.26 -15.86
N PRO A 102 12.97 26.06 -16.77
CA PRO A 102 13.67 26.66 -17.91
C PRO A 102 14.75 27.68 -17.50
N THR A 103 14.63 28.29 -16.32
CA THR A 103 15.61 29.25 -15.78
C THR A 103 16.69 28.58 -14.92
N GLY A 104 16.73 27.24 -14.87
CA GLY A 104 17.71 26.49 -14.09
C GLY A 104 17.58 26.71 -12.57
N ALA A 105 16.35 26.90 -12.07
CA ALA A 105 16.07 27.14 -10.65
C ALA A 105 16.90 26.18 -9.78
N PRO A 106 17.93 26.64 -9.03
CA PRO A 106 19.02 25.75 -8.69
C PRO A 106 18.66 24.63 -7.71
N ARG A 107 17.53 24.69 -6.99
CA ARG A 107 17.17 23.72 -5.94
C ARG A 107 15.65 23.66 -5.70
N CYS A 108 14.84 23.19 -6.68
CA CYS A 108 13.51 22.66 -6.31
C CYS A 108 13.73 21.54 -5.29
N ALA A 109 12.96 21.49 -4.21
CA ALA A 109 13.04 20.40 -3.22
C ALA A 109 12.84 19.01 -3.87
N GLY A 110 12.19 18.97 -5.04
CA GLY A 110 12.02 17.78 -5.87
C GLY A 110 13.26 17.32 -6.66
N TRP A 111 14.41 18.01 -6.63
CA TRP A 111 15.62 17.52 -7.32
C TRP A 111 16.01 16.10 -6.90
N GLY A 112 15.87 15.77 -5.61
CA GLY A 112 16.10 14.42 -5.11
C GLY A 112 15.18 13.38 -5.75
N LEU A 113 13.91 13.74 -6.03
CA LEU A 113 12.95 12.88 -6.72
C LEU A 113 13.40 12.63 -8.15
N TRP A 114 13.68 13.69 -8.91
CA TRP A 114 14.16 13.58 -10.29
C TRP A 114 15.46 12.77 -10.41
N GLY A 115 16.38 12.95 -9.47
CA GLY A 115 17.62 12.17 -9.40
C GLY A 115 17.34 10.68 -9.22
N ALA A 116 16.45 10.31 -8.30
CA ALA A 116 16.02 8.93 -8.12
C ALA A 116 15.35 8.37 -9.39
N SER A 117 14.49 9.15 -10.05
CA SER A 117 13.84 8.76 -11.32
C SER A 117 14.84 8.45 -12.42
N ILE A 118 15.79 9.36 -12.62
CA ILE A 118 16.78 9.24 -13.69
C ILE A 118 17.72 8.07 -13.40
N ASN A 119 18.11 7.86 -12.14
CA ASN A 119 18.98 6.73 -11.77
C ASN A 119 18.27 5.39 -11.93
N TYR A 120 17.00 5.29 -11.53
CA TYR A 120 16.19 4.10 -11.77
C TYR A 120 16.05 3.81 -13.27
N ALA A 121 15.67 4.81 -14.07
CA ALA A 121 15.50 4.66 -15.52
C ALA A 121 16.82 4.36 -16.27
N ARG A 122 17.98 4.62 -15.64
CA ARG A 122 19.31 4.23 -16.14
C ARG A 122 19.74 2.82 -15.72
N GLY A 123 18.96 2.14 -14.89
CA GLY A 123 19.33 0.86 -14.29
C GLY A 123 20.45 0.97 -13.24
N ILE A 124 20.72 2.17 -12.71
CA ILE A 124 21.72 2.38 -11.65
C ILE A 124 21.21 1.84 -10.30
N MET A 125 19.88 1.80 -10.14
CA MET A 125 19.22 1.27 -8.95
C MET A 125 18.04 0.40 -9.34
N CYS A 126 17.72 -0.57 -8.49
CA CYS A 126 16.54 -1.40 -8.65
C CYS A 126 15.26 -0.65 -8.22
N SER A 127 14.09 -1.23 -8.51
CA SER A 127 12.80 -0.63 -8.19
C SER A 127 12.59 -0.42 -6.68
N ALA A 128 13.05 -1.36 -5.85
CA ALA A 128 12.97 -1.25 -4.40
C ALA A 128 13.82 -0.08 -3.86
N GLU A 129 15.04 0.08 -4.37
CA GLU A 129 15.92 1.19 -3.99
C GLU A 129 15.35 2.54 -4.42
N ALA A 130 14.80 2.62 -5.65
CA ALA A 130 14.15 3.82 -6.15
C ALA A 130 12.94 4.22 -5.29
N ARG A 131 12.11 3.24 -4.90
CA ARG A 131 10.95 3.45 -4.01
C ARG A 131 11.38 3.97 -2.64
N ASN A 132 12.40 3.35 -2.03
CA ASN A 132 12.93 3.75 -0.73
C ASN A 132 13.56 5.15 -0.77
N GLN A 133 14.32 5.46 -1.82
CA GLN A 133 14.89 6.81 -1.98
C GLN A 133 13.79 7.86 -2.16
N THR A 134 12.78 7.56 -2.98
CA THR A 134 11.62 8.44 -3.20
C THR A 134 10.90 8.73 -1.89
N TRP A 135 10.63 7.68 -1.11
CA TRP A 135 10.04 7.77 0.22
C TRP A 135 10.84 8.70 1.13
N ASN A 136 12.15 8.49 1.23
CA ASN A 136 13.01 9.31 2.09
C ASN A 136 13.01 10.79 1.67
N VAL A 137 13.11 11.07 0.37
CA VAL A 137 13.05 12.45 -0.14
C VAL A 137 11.71 13.11 0.19
N LEU A 138 10.59 12.40 0.00
CA LEU A 138 9.27 12.93 0.33
C LEU A 138 9.09 13.15 1.84
N LEU A 139 9.66 12.29 2.69
CA LEU A 139 9.69 12.48 4.13
C LEU A 139 10.49 13.73 4.51
N ASP A 140 11.66 13.94 3.92
CA ASP A 140 12.49 15.13 4.17
C ASP A 140 11.76 16.41 3.77
N ILE A 141 11.12 16.40 2.59
CA ILE A 141 10.29 17.52 2.11
C ILE A 141 9.15 17.79 3.10
N THR A 142 8.47 16.75 3.55
CA THR A 142 7.35 16.87 4.51
C THR A 142 7.85 17.35 5.87
N HIS A 143 9.00 16.88 6.34
CA HIS A 143 9.59 17.33 7.60
C HIS A 143 9.95 18.82 7.55
N PHE A 144 10.48 19.30 6.43
CA PHE A 144 10.79 20.71 6.26
C PHE A 144 9.54 21.58 6.07
N SER A 145 8.59 21.12 5.26
CA SER A 145 7.45 21.94 4.79
C SER A 145 6.23 21.84 5.72
N ALA A 146 6.10 20.75 6.48
CA ALA A 146 4.98 20.43 7.36
C ALA A 146 5.44 19.57 8.57
N PRO A 147 6.37 20.06 9.41
CA PRO A 147 7.10 19.27 10.43
C PRO A 147 6.21 18.52 11.44
N SER A 148 5.01 19.02 11.71
CA SER A 148 4.07 18.46 12.68
C SER A 148 3.10 17.43 12.10
N VAL A 149 2.88 17.42 10.77
CA VAL A 149 1.82 16.61 10.15
C VAL A 149 1.98 15.12 10.43
N ARG A 150 3.20 14.58 10.34
CA ARG A 150 3.45 13.15 10.58
C ARG A 150 3.21 12.71 12.03
N TRP A 151 3.27 13.65 12.97
CA TRP A 151 3.07 13.38 14.39
C TRP A 151 1.60 13.52 14.81
N THR A 152 0.74 13.97 13.90
CA THR A 152 -0.71 14.03 14.17
C THR A 152 -1.29 12.63 14.34
N SER A 153 -2.32 12.53 15.17
CA SER A 153 -3.17 11.35 15.26
C SER A 153 -3.69 10.94 13.88
N ASP A 154 -4.11 11.92 13.09
CA ASP A 154 -4.80 11.72 11.82
C ASP A 154 -3.89 11.05 10.78
N TRP A 155 -2.60 11.41 10.77
CA TRP A 155 -1.62 10.76 9.90
C TRP A 155 -1.46 9.27 10.26
N LYS A 156 -1.22 8.98 11.54
CA LYS A 156 -1.02 7.61 12.03
C LYS A 156 -2.26 6.75 11.82
N SER A 157 -3.45 7.31 12.08
CA SER A 157 -4.72 6.65 11.84
C SER A 157 -4.94 6.34 10.37
N TRP A 158 -4.62 7.27 9.47
CA TRP A 158 -4.71 7.02 8.03
C TRP A 158 -3.74 5.94 7.55
N GLU A 159 -2.48 5.97 8.02
CA GLU A 159 -1.46 4.99 7.63
C GLU A 159 -1.86 3.58 8.10
N LEU A 160 -2.37 3.45 9.32
CA LEU A 160 -2.93 2.21 9.83
C LEU A 160 -4.12 1.74 8.99
N ALA A 161 -5.04 2.65 8.65
CA ALA A 161 -6.21 2.33 7.84
C ALA A 161 -5.82 1.76 6.46
N LEU A 162 -4.83 2.38 5.80
CA LEU A 162 -4.33 1.92 4.51
C LEU A 162 -3.71 0.52 4.61
N VAL A 163 -2.92 0.25 5.65
CA VAL A 163 -2.31 -1.07 5.87
C VAL A 163 -3.40 -2.13 6.08
N LEU A 164 -4.38 -1.85 6.94
CA LEU A 164 -5.49 -2.77 7.23
C LEU A 164 -6.35 -3.03 5.99
N ASP A 165 -6.56 -2.02 5.14
CA ASP A 165 -7.29 -2.20 3.89
C ASP A 165 -6.50 -3.02 2.87
N LEU A 166 -5.21 -2.74 2.67
CA LEU A 166 -4.41 -3.45 1.67
C LEU A 166 -4.07 -4.88 2.08
N ILE A 167 -3.76 -5.12 3.34
CA ILE A 167 -3.24 -6.41 3.82
C ILE A 167 -4.31 -7.25 4.50
N GLY A 168 -5.37 -6.61 4.98
CA GLY A 168 -6.39 -7.25 5.81
C GLY A 168 -6.02 -7.29 7.28
N PRO A 169 -6.91 -7.87 8.10
CA PRO A 169 -6.67 -7.97 9.52
C PRO A 169 -5.49 -8.91 9.73
N ASN A 170 -4.58 -8.45 10.58
CA ASN A 170 -3.54 -9.20 11.27
C ASN A 170 -2.98 -10.46 10.56
N PRO A 171 -1.69 -10.48 10.12
CA PRO A 171 -1.06 -11.67 9.54
C PRO A 171 -1.05 -12.91 10.46
N PHE A 172 -1.37 -12.77 11.75
CA PHE A 172 -1.59 -13.86 12.70
C PHE A 172 -2.95 -14.57 12.56
N ARG A 173 -3.87 -14.08 11.72
CA ARG A 173 -5.21 -14.64 11.51
C ARG A 173 -5.44 -14.97 10.03
N PRO A 174 -5.04 -16.17 9.56
CA PRO A 174 -5.30 -16.59 8.18
C PRO A 174 -6.80 -16.60 7.89
N ILE A 175 -7.20 -15.96 6.79
CA ILE A 175 -8.60 -15.90 6.37
C ILE A 175 -8.82 -16.89 5.25
N SER A 176 -9.68 -17.88 5.48
CA SER A 176 -10.15 -18.77 4.43
C SER A 176 -11.22 -18.07 3.59
N PHE A 177 -10.95 -17.95 2.29
CA PHE A 177 -11.91 -17.44 1.31
C PHE A 177 -12.31 -18.58 0.37
N PHE A 178 -13.61 -18.83 0.26
CA PHE A 178 -14.14 -19.98 -0.46
C PHE A 178 -14.60 -19.58 -1.88
N PRO A 179 -14.28 -20.37 -2.92
CA PRO A 179 -14.65 -20.04 -4.31
C PRO A 179 -16.15 -19.85 -4.53
N GLU A 180 -17.00 -20.51 -3.74
CA GLU A 180 -18.46 -20.41 -3.81
C GLU A 180 -18.96 -18.98 -3.54
N TRP A 181 -18.17 -18.15 -2.85
CA TRP A 181 -18.47 -16.75 -2.58
C TRP A 181 -18.18 -15.83 -3.79
N GLN A 182 -17.48 -16.32 -4.82
CA GLN A 182 -17.22 -15.61 -6.08
C GLN A 182 -18.38 -15.77 -7.08
N THR A 183 -19.57 -15.33 -6.66
CA THR A 183 -20.74 -15.27 -7.54
C THR A 183 -20.59 -14.18 -8.59
N ASP A 184 -21.44 -14.21 -9.63
CA ASP A 184 -21.51 -13.15 -10.63
C ASP A 184 -21.77 -11.77 -9.99
N THR A 185 -22.62 -11.71 -8.96
CA THR A 185 -22.95 -10.48 -8.24
C THR A 185 -21.74 -9.93 -7.49
N THR A 186 -21.07 -10.75 -6.67
CA THR A 186 -19.91 -10.32 -5.88
C THR A 186 -18.75 -9.91 -6.78
N THR A 187 -18.49 -10.67 -7.84
CA THR A 187 -17.44 -10.36 -8.82
C THR A 187 -17.74 -9.09 -9.60
N SER A 188 -18.98 -8.84 -9.98
CA SER A 188 -19.38 -7.63 -10.70
C SER A 188 -19.24 -6.38 -9.84
N LEU A 189 -19.67 -6.44 -8.57
CA LEU A 189 -19.50 -5.34 -7.62
C LEU A 189 -18.01 -5.03 -7.39
N ALA A 190 -17.21 -6.07 -7.10
CA ALA A 190 -15.78 -5.94 -6.86
C ALA A 190 -15.06 -5.33 -8.08
N ARG A 191 -15.37 -5.80 -9.29
CA ARG A 191 -14.78 -5.27 -10.53
C ARG A 191 -15.17 -3.82 -10.76
N GLY A 192 -16.45 -3.48 -10.57
CA GLY A 192 -16.95 -2.11 -10.70
C GLY A 192 -16.18 -1.15 -9.80
N MET A 193 -16.03 -1.47 -8.51
CA MET A 193 -15.26 -0.66 -7.56
C MET A 193 -13.77 -0.59 -7.94
N TYR A 194 -13.19 -1.70 -8.37
CA TYR A 194 -11.77 -1.78 -8.73
C TYR A 194 -11.43 -0.92 -9.96
N GLU A 195 -12.31 -0.86 -10.94
CA GLU A 195 -12.14 -0.06 -12.17
C GLU A 195 -12.44 1.42 -11.97
N SER A 196 -13.51 1.74 -11.21
CA SER A 196 -13.91 3.12 -10.94
C SER A 196 -13.07 3.80 -9.86
N ARG A 197 -12.41 3.02 -8.99
CA ARG A 197 -11.80 3.46 -7.72
C ARG A 197 -12.81 4.06 -6.74
N ASP A 198 -14.08 3.74 -6.91
CA ASP A 198 -15.16 4.11 -5.99
C ASP A 198 -15.60 2.86 -5.22
N PHE A 199 -15.30 2.85 -3.92
CA PHE A 199 -15.60 1.73 -3.02
C PHE A 199 -16.86 1.97 -2.17
N SER A 200 -17.73 2.90 -2.57
CA SER A 200 -18.99 3.16 -1.87
C SER A 200 -19.94 1.95 -1.83
N ALA A 201 -19.77 0.98 -2.72
CA ALA A 201 -20.56 -0.25 -2.77
C ALA A 201 -20.03 -1.37 -1.85
N MET A 202 -19.01 -1.14 -1.01
CA MET A 202 -18.47 -2.16 -0.10
C MET A 202 -19.53 -2.76 0.87
N PRO A 203 -20.45 -1.98 1.47
CA PRO A 203 -21.53 -2.57 2.27
C PRO A 203 -22.45 -3.49 1.46
N ILE A 204 -22.70 -3.17 0.19
CA ILE A 204 -23.51 -4.00 -0.72
C ILE A 204 -22.74 -5.28 -1.08
N LEU A 205 -21.42 -5.21 -1.23
CA LEU A 205 -20.57 -6.39 -1.40
C LEU A 205 -20.65 -7.31 -0.16
N ALA A 206 -20.73 -6.74 1.05
CA ALA A 206 -20.91 -7.53 2.28
C ALA A 206 -22.19 -8.36 2.23
N ASP A 207 -23.29 -7.75 1.84
CA ASP A 207 -24.59 -8.42 1.76
C ASP A 207 -24.60 -9.48 0.65
N ALA A 208 -24.01 -9.18 -0.51
CA ALA A 208 -23.86 -10.16 -1.59
C ALA A 208 -22.96 -11.36 -1.22
N LEU A 209 -21.89 -11.13 -0.45
CA LEU A 209 -21.06 -12.21 0.09
C LEU A 209 -21.84 -13.05 1.10
N GLN A 210 -22.63 -12.41 1.98
CA GLN A 210 -23.47 -13.09 2.94
C GLN A 210 -24.56 -13.95 2.26
N ASP A 211 -25.19 -13.43 1.21
CA ASP A 211 -26.17 -14.16 0.38
C ASP A 211 -25.54 -15.37 -0.33
N ALA A 212 -24.26 -15.27 -0.69
CA ALA A 212 -23.47 -16.38 -1.23
C ALA A 212 -23.04 -17.41 -0.16
N GLY A 213 -23.44 -17.21 1.10
CA GLY A 213 -23.14 -18.11 2.22
C GLY A 213 -21.84 -17.78 2.97
N CYS A 214 -21.29 -16.58 2.82
CA CYS A 214 -20.18 -16.13 3.65
C CYS A 214 -20.66 -15.80 5.07
N ASP A 215 -20.13 -16.50 6.06
CA ASP A 215 -20.38 -16.27 7.48
C ASP A 215 -19.14 -15.72 8.23
N ASN A 216 -18.05 -15.46 7.51
CA ASN A 216 -16.82 -14.95 8.09
C ASN A 216 -17.01 -13.50 8.55
N THR A 217 -17.02 -13.31 9.87
CA THR A 217 -17.25 -12.01 10.49
C THR A 217 -16.19 -10.98 10.16
N ASP A 218 -14.93 -11.36 9.95
CA ASP A 218 -13.86 -10.42 9.63
C ASP A 218 -14.03 -9.83 8.22
N ILE A 219 -14.39 -10.67 7.25
CA ILE A 219 -14.72 -10.25 5.87
C ILE A 219 -15.93 -9.31 5.88
N LEU A 220 -17.02 -9.73 6.52
CA LEU A 220 -18.27 -8.98 6.52
C LEU A 220 -18.14 -7.65 7.28
N ASN A 221 -17.46 -7.65 8.42
CA ASN A 221 -17.22 -6.43 9.20
C ASN A 221 -16.31 -5.46 8.45
N HIS A 222 -15.25 -5.96 7.79
CA HIS A 222 -14.39 -5.11 6.98
C HIS A 222 -15.18 -4.42 5.86
N CYS A 223 -16.05 -5.13 5.16
CA CYS A 223 -16.86 -4.54 4.08
C CYS A 223 -17.89 -3.52 4.59
N ARG A 224 -18.33 -3.66 5.83
CA ARG A 224 -19.29 -2.76 6.49
C ARG A 224 -18.60 -1.61 7.24
N GLU A 225 -17.28 -1.66 7.39
CA GLU A 225 -16.52 -0.59 8.01
C GLU A 225 -16.54 0.64 7.11
N THR A 226 -16.99 1.76 7.65
CA THR A 226 -17.14 3.03 6.90
C THR A 226 -16.20 4.11 7.41
N SER A 227 -15.54 3.87 8.55
CA SER A 227 -14.58 4.82 9.14
C SER A 227 -13.21 4.74 8.50
N LEU A 228 -12.87 3.62 7.85
CA LEU A 228 -11.61 3.41 7.15
C LEU A 228 -11.85 3.48 5.63
N PRO A 229 -10.99 4.17 4.86
CA PRO A 229 -11.11 4.21 3.41
C PRO A 229 -10.73 2.85 2.80
N HIS A 230 -11.50 2.42 1.82
CA HIS A 230 -11.13 1.32 0.93
C HIS A 230 -10.46 1.86 -0.33
N VAL A 231 -9.40 1.18 -0.77
CA VAL A 231 -8.63 1.54 -1.95
C VAL A 231 -8.45 0.34 -2.89
N ARG A 232 -7.93 0.59 -4.10
CA ARG A 232 -7.58 -0.50 -5.01
C ARG A 232 -6.48 -1.34 -4.37
N GLY A 233 -6.74 -2.63 -4.24
CA GLY A 233 -5.91 -3.51 -3.43
C GLY A 233 -6.49 -3.86 -2.07
N CYS A 234 -7.69 -3.36 -1.74
CA CYS A 234 -8.50 -3.85 -0.63
C CYS A 234 -8.49 -5.38 -0.61
N TRP A 235 -8.12 -5.97 0.52
CA TRP A 235 -7.88 -7.41 0.63
C TRP A 235 -9.13 -8.24 0.32
N VAL A 236 -10.33 -7.81 0.72
CA VAL A 236 -11.58 -8.53 0.37
C VAL A 236 -11.87 -8.43 -1.12
N VAL A 237 -11.71 -7.26 -1.72
CA VAL A 237 -11.94 -7.07 -3.16
C VAL A 237 -10.94 -7.90 -3.97
N ASP A 238 -9.67 -7.95 -3.54
CA ASP A 238 -8.66 -8.79 -4.17
C ASP A 238 -8.98 -10.29 -4.03
N LEU A 239 -9.54 -10.74 -2.90
CA LEU A 239 -10.00 -12.12 -2.72
C LEU A 239 -11.14 -12.48 -3.69
N VAL A 240 -12.12 -11.58 -3.84
CA VAL A 240 -13.23 -11.76 -4.78
C VAL A 240 -12.73 -11.80 -6.22
N LEU A 241 -11.73 -10.98 -6.58
CA LEU A 241 -11.18 -10.90 -7.94
C LEU A 241 -10.03 -11.88 -8.22
N GLY A 242 -9.62 -12.68 -7.24
CA GLY A 242 -8.47 -13.60 -7.37
C GLY A 242 -7.13 -12.88 -7.62
N LYS A 243 -6.93 -11.70 -7.02
CA LYS A 243 -5.75 -10.82 -7.21
C LYS A 243 -4.73 -10.92 -6.07
N GLN A 244 -4.59 -12.09 -5.44
CA GLN A 244 -3.58 -12.32 -4.40
C GLN A 244 -2.18 -12.15 -4.99
#